data_AF-A0A6M8UZJ8-F1
#
_entry.id   AF-A0A6M8UZJ8-F1
#
_cell.length_a   1.000
_cell.length_b   1.000
_cell.length_c   1.000
_cell.angle_alpha   90.00
_cell.angle_beta   90.00
_cell.angle_gamma   90.00
#
_symmetry.space_group_name_H-M   'P 1'
#
loop_
_entity.id
_entity.type
_entity.pdbx_description
1 polymer ?
#
loop_
_entity_poly.entity_id
_entity_poly.type
_entity_poly.pdbx_seq_one_letter_code
_entity_poly.pdbx_strand_id
1 'polypeptide(L)' 'MNVEIEKVQVFVPSLDNLIAMKKAAGRKKDLADLEFLEEIRKQIKKKK' A
#
# COMPACT_ATOMS: atom_id res chain seq x y z
N MET A 1 0.08 1.25 11.35
CA MET A 1 -1.39 1.11 11.44
C MET A 1 -1.68 -0.30 11.92
N ASN A 2 -2.73 -0.52 12.71
CA ASN A 2 -3.16 -1.85 13.12
C ASN A 2 -4.44 -2.25 12.39
N VAL A 3 -4.53 -3.51 11.98
CA VAL A 3 -5.69 -4.12 11.33
C VAL A 3 -5.89 -5.50 11.92
N GLU A 4 -7.15 -5.88 12.11
CA GLU A 4 -7.50 -7.22 12.54
C GLU A 4 -7.67 -8.11 11.30
N ILE A 5 -6.92 -9.22 11.25
CA ILE A 5 -7.00 -10.24 10.20
C ILE A 5 -7.15 -11.58 10.90
N GLU A 6 -8.22 -12.31 10.62
CA GLU A 6 -8.46 -13.65 11.21
C GLU A 6 -8.35 -13.69 12.75
N LYS A 7 -8.86 -12.65 13.43
CA LYS A 7 -8.78 -12.46 14.90
C LYS A 7 -7.37 -12.18 15.43
N VAL A 8 -6.42 -11.88 14.56
CA VAL A 8 -5.06 -11.49 14.92
C VAL A 8 -4.88 -10.00 14.67
N GLN A 9 -4.38 -9.27 15.67
CA GLN A 9 -3.95 -7.88 15.49
C GLN A 9 -2.64 -7.86 14.70
N VAL A 10 -2.67 -7.28 13.50
CA VAL A 10 -1.52 -7.19 12.59
C VAL A 10 -1.12 -5.73 12.41
N PHE A 11 0.19 -5.48 12.49
CA PHE A 11 0.76 -4.19 12.18
C PHE A 11 1.10 -4.10 10.70
N VAL A 12 0.52 -3.12 10.02
CA VAL A 12 0.79 -2.86 8.61
C VAL A 12 1.39 -1.47 8.41
N PRO A 13 2.32 -1.34 7.45
CA PRO A 13 2.85 -0.05 7.02
C PRO A 13 1.74 0.83 6.43
N SER A 14 1.98 2.15 6.43
CA SER A 14 1.10 3.09 5.73
C SER A 14 1.16 2.88 4.21
N LEU A 15 0.15 3.40 3.51
CA LEU A 15 0.08 3.33 2.06
C LEU A 15 1.30 3.98 1.39
N ASP A 16 1.74 5.14 1.87
CA ASP A 16 2.93 5.81 1.32
C ASP A 16 4.21 4.99 1.56
N ASN A 17 4.34 4.35 2.73
CA ASN A 17 5.47 3.48 3.03
C ASN A 17 5.47 2.24 2.11
N LEU A 18 4.31 1.63 1.85
CA LEU A 18 4.19 0.50 0.92
C LEU A 18 4.63 0.86 -0.50
N ILE A 19 4.21 2.03 -0.99
CA ILE A 19 4.61 2.54 -2.30
C ILE A 19 6.12 2.78 -2.35
N ALA A 20 6.70 3.43 -1.34
CA ALA A 20 8.14 3.69 -1.27
C ALA A 20 8.96 2.39 -1.27
N MET A 21 8.55 1.40 -0.48
CA MET A 21 9.21 0.09 -0.41
C MET A 21 9.18 -0.64 -1.75
N LYS A 22 8.03 -0.66 -2.44
CA LYS A 22 7.91 -1.32 -3.75
C LYS A 22 8.70 -0.61 -4.85
N LYS A 23 8.74 0.74 -4.84
CA LYS A 23 9.62 1.52 -5.74
C LYS A 23 11.09 1.18 -5.51
N ALA A 24 11.52 1.10 -4.25
CA ALA A 24 12.90 0.75 -3.91
C ALA A 24 13.27 -0.69 -4.29
N ALA A 25 12.33 -1.64 -4.22
CA ALA A 25 12.56 -3.03 -4.60
C ALA A 25 12.81 -3.23 -6.10
N GLY A 26 12.29 -2.34 -6.97
CA GLY A 26 12.68 -2.25 -8.39
C GLY A 26 12.39 -3.48 -9.27
N ARG A 27 11.60 -4.47 -8.80
CA ARG A 27 11.31 -5.68 -9.57
C ARG A 27 10.19 -5.41 -10.59
N LYS A 28 10.31 -5.96 -11.79
CA LYS A 28 9.28 -5.83 -12.85
C LYS A 28 7.86 -6.26 -12.43
N LYS A 29 7.75 -7.25 -11.53
CA LYS A 29 6.46 -7.72 -11.00
C LYS A 29 5.76 -6.69 -10.08
N ASP A 30 6.52 -5.74 -9.53
CA ASP A 30 5.99 -4.70 -8.63
C ASP A 30 5.34 -3.52 -9.40
N LEU A 31 5.41 -3.46 -10.74
CA LEU A 31 4.84 -2.36 -11.53
C LEU A 31 3.31 -2.30 -11.44
N ALA A 32 2.63 -3.44 -11.63
CA ALA A 32 1.17 -3.51 -11.51
C ALA A 32 0.71 -3.17 -10.08
N ASP A 33 1.43 -3.70 -9.08
CA ASP A 33 1.15 -3.41 -7.68
C ASP A 33 1.31 -1.92 -7.35
N LEU A 34 2.33 -1.27 -7.91
CA LEU A 34 2.53 0.19 -7.74
C LEU A 34 1.39 1.00 -8.36
N GLU A 35 0.92 0.63 -9.55
CA GLU A 35 -0.22 1.29 -10.20
C GLU A 35 -1.48 1.18 -9.34
N PHE A 36 -1.78 -0.01 -8.82
CA PHE A 36 -2.92 -0.23 -7.92
C PHE A 36 -2.82 0.61 -6.64
N LEU A 37 -1.64 0.64 -6.00
CA LEU A 37 -1.44 1.40 -4.77
C LEU A 37 -1.55 2.92 -4.99
N GLU A 38 -1.04 3.43 -6.11
CA GLU A 38 -1.17 4.84 -6.45
C GLU A 38 -2.64 5.22 -6.76
N GLU A 39 -3.42 4.33 -7.37
CA GLU A 39 -4.84 4.56 -7.61
C GLU A 39 -5.64 4.60 -6.30
N ILE A 40 -5.38 3.67 -5.37
CA ILE A 40 -5.97 3.71 -4.02
C ILE A 40 -5.64 5.03 -3.33
N ARG A 41 -4.38 5.50 -3.44
CA ARG A 41 -3.95 6.77 -2.87
C ARG A 41 -4.74 7.97 -3.43
N LYS A 42 -5.01 7.99 -4.73
CA LYS A 42 -5.85 9.02 -5.38
C LYS A 42 -7.30 8.97 -4.88
N GLN A 43 -7.89 7.78 -4.76
CA GLN A 43 -9.26 7.62 -4.27
C GLN A 43 -9.42 8.12 -2.82
N ILE A 44 -8.44 7.82 -1.96
CA ILE A 44 -8.42 8.31 -0.57
C ILE A 44 -8.31 9.84 -0.54
N LYS A 45 -7.48 10.44 -1.41
CA LYS A 45 -7.36 11.91 -1.54
C LYS A 45 -8.64 12.58 -2.03
N LYS A 46 -9.39 11.96 -2.95
CA LYS A 46 -10.67 12.50 -3.47
C LYS A 46 -11.82 12.41 -2.48
N LYS A 47 -11.77 11.46 -1.54
CA LYS A 47 -12.79 11.29 -0.48
C LYS A 47 -12.59 12.21 0.73
N LYS A 48 -11.50 12.98 0.75
CA LYS A 48 -11.14 13.92 1.81
C LYS A 48 -11.47 15.34 1.38
#